data_AF-A0A1V5WPI6-F1
#
_entry.id   AF-A0A1V5WPI6-F1
#
_cell.length_a   1.000
_cell.length_b   1.000
_cell.length_c   1.000
_cell.angle_alpha   90.00
_cell.angle_beta   90.00
_cell.angle_gamma   90.00
#
_symmetry.space_group_name_H-M   'P 1'
#
loop_
_entity.id
_entity.type
_entity.pdbx_description
1 polymer ?
#
loop_
_entity_poly.entity_id
_entity_poly.type
_entity_poly.pdbx_seq_one_letter_code
_entity_poly.pdbx_strand_id
1 'polypeptide(L)'
;MKKRITQKQKKFVDEYLTNGSNGVQAALVAYETKNYKTASKLACTNLSNPKITDMIEKALSKNNINADTIAEKLSDGLNAKRIMYDGKTGSFVMTDFADFNIQHKFLSLVIDIVGLKAPEKREVKMQGVLGIEQVESIRARVFGN
;
A
#
# COMPACT_ATOMS: atom_id res chain seq x y z
N MET A 1 21.44 27.73 5.37
CA MET A 1 20.32 28.13 4.48
C MET A 1 19.18 27.11 4.57
N LYS A 2 17.93 27.53 4.85
CA LYS A 2 16.76 26.63 4.85
C LYS A 2 16.42 26.26 3.40
N LYS A 3 16.78 25.06 2.95
CA LYS A 3 16.50 24.57 1.59
C LYS A 3 14.99 24.60 1.33
N ARG A 4 14.53 25.43 0.39
CA ARG A 4 13.10 25.51 0.00
C ARG A 4 12.73 24.29 -0.84
N ILE A 5 11.48 23.84 -0.75
CA ILE A 5 10.96 22.74 -1.57
C ILE A 5 10.95 23.18 -3.04
N THR A 6 11.48 22.33 -3.90
CA THR A 6 11.55 22.62 -5.34
C THR A 6 10.24 22.25 -6.05
N GLN A 7 10.01 22.80 -7.24
CA GLN A 7 8.79 22.51 -8.02
C GLN A 7 8.67 21.02 -8.38
N LYS A 8 9.80 20.34 -8.64
CA LYS A 8 9.84 18.88 -8.88
C LYS A 8 9.40 18.09 -7.64
N GLN A 9 9.78 18.54 -6.45
CA GLN A 9 9.35 17.91 -5.19
C GLN A 9 7.86 18.13 -4.91
N LYS A 10 7.29 19.27 -5.30
CA LYS A 10 5.83 19.48 -5.24
C LYS A 10 5.10 18.52 -6.18
N LYS A 11 5.53 18.45 -7.44
CA LYS A 11 4.98 17.50 -8.42
C LYS A 11 5.09 16.06 -7.94
N PHE A 12 6.18 15.70 -7.26
CA PHE A 12 6.32 14.39 -6.62
C PHE A 12 5.25 14.13 -5.56
N VAL A 13 4.96 15.09 -4.68
CA VAL A 13 3.92 14.95 -3.65
C VAL A 13 2.54 14.79 -4.29
N ASP A 14 2.23 15.59 -5.31
CA ASP A 14 0.94 15.51 -5.99
C ASP A 14 0.75 14.13 -6.65
N GLU A 15 1.75 13.66 -7.41
CA GLU A 15 1.72 12.33 -8.05
C GLU A 15 1.70 11.18 -7.03
N TYR A 16 2.40 11.34 -5.90
CA TYR A 16 2.43 10.34 -4.84
C TYR A 16 1.06 10.17 -4.19
N LEU A 17 0.31 11.26 -4.01
CA LEU A 17 -1.03 11.22 -3.43
C LEU A 17 -2.06 10.66 -4.42
N THR A 18 -1.94 10.97 -5.72
CA THR A 18 -2.91 10.52 -6.74
C THR A 18 -2.71 9.06 -7.14
N ASN A 19 -1.49 8.53 -7.08
CA ASN A 19 -1.16 7.18 -7.54
C ASN A 19 -1.25 6.09 -6.45
N GLY A 20 -1.86 6.40 -5.31
CA GLY A 20 -2.01 5.45 -4.20
C GLY A 20 -0.72 5.25 -3.40
N SER A 21 0.07 6.30 -3.21
CA SER A 21 1.31 6.28 -2.41
C SER A 21 2.44 5.43 -3.02
N ASN A 22 2.48 5.31 -4.34
CA ASN A 22 3.59 4.66 -5.05
C ASN A 22 4.72 5.67 -5.32
N GLY A 23 5.76 5.61 -4.48
CA GLY A 23 6.91 6.50 -4.55
C GLY A 23 7.69 6.40 -5.87
N VAL A 24 7.82 5.19 -6.43
CA VAL A 24 8.61 4.99 -7.65
C VAL A 24 7.90 5.59 -8.86
N GLN A 25 6.60 5.34 -8.97
CA GLN A 25 5.78 5.90 -10.04
C GLN A 25 5.71 7.42 -9.96
N ALA A 26 5.58 7.98 -8.75
CA ALA A 26 5.62 9.42 -8.53
C ALA A 26 6.96 10.02 -8.94
N ALA A 27 8.08 9.34 -8.65
CA ALA A 27 9.41 9.80 -9.05
C ALA A 27 9.63 9.74 -10.56
N LEU A 28 9.12 8.71 -11.25
CA LEU A 28 9.18 8.60 -12.72
C LEU A 28 8.52 9.82 -13.39
N VAL A 29 7.32 10.21 -12.92
CA VAL A 29 6.56 11.32 -13.50
C VAL A 29 7.09 12.69 -13.08
N ALA A 30 7.48 12.85 -11.81
CA ALA A 30 7.91 14.14 -11.28
C ALA A 30 9.32 14.55 -11.75
N TYR A 31 10.21 13.59 -11.97
CA TYR A 31 11.59 13.82 -12.39
C TYR A 31 11.86 13.43 -13.85
N GLU A 32 10.84 12.92 -14.56
CA GLU A 32 10.93 12.50 -15.98
C GLU A 32 12.06 11.49 -16.21
N THR A 33 12.33 10.64 -15.22
CA THR A 33 13.35 9.62 -15.31
C THR A 33 12.79 8.36 -15.94
N LYS A 34 13.55 7.72 -16.85
CA LYS A 34 13.18 6.45 -17.49
C LYS A 34 13.73 5.23 -16.75
N ASN A 35 14.61 5.44 -15.77
CA ASN A 35 15.30 4.37 -15.06
C ASN A 35 14.64 4.10 -13.70
N TYR A 36 14.11 2.89 -13.55
CA TYR A 36 13.43 2.45 -12.34
C TYR A 36 14.33 2.44 -11.10
N LYS A 37 15.62 2.07 -11.24
CA LYS A 37 16.58 2.11 -10.12
C LYS A 37 16.82 3.53 -9.62
N THR A 38 16.89 4.48 -10.54
CA THR A 38 17.04 5.91 -10.22
C THR A 38 15.77 6.45 -9.57
N ALA A 39 14.60 6.13 -10.12
CA ALA A 39 13.32 6.52 -9.55
C ALA A 39 13.13 6.00 -8.12
N SER A 40 13.49 4.74 -7.85
CA SER A 40 13.44 4.15 -6.51
C SER A 40 14.34 4.89 -5.52
N LYS A 41 15.57 5.22 -5.89
CA LYS A 41 16.47 6.02 -5.03
C LYS A 41 15.92 7.43 -4.77
N LEU A 42 15.36 8.07 -5.79
CA LEU A 42 14.73 9.40 -5.67
C LEU A 42 13.51 9.35 -4.75
N ALA A 43 12.67 8.32 -4.88
CA ALA A 43 11.52 8.10 -4.02
C ALA A 43 11.93 7.99 -2.55
N CYS A 44 12.90 7.11 -2.22
CA CYS A 44 13.42 6.99 -0.86
C CYS A 44 13.98 8.33 -0.36
N THR A 45 14.79 9.01 -1.17
CA THR A 45 15.39 10.30 -0.79
C THR A 45 14.33 11.37 -0.51
N ASN A 46 13.26 11.42 -1.31
CA ASN A 46 12.18 12.37 -1.11
C ASN A 46 11.34 12.03 0.13
N LEU A 47 11.00 10.75 0.34
CA LEU A 47 10.23 10.31 1.51
C LEU A 47 11.03 10.43 2.81
N SER A 48 12.35 10.35 2.77
CA SER A 48 13.21 10.63 3.92
C SER A 48 13.38 12.12 4.23
N ASN A 49 12.86 13.03 3.38
CA ASN A 49 12.96 14.47 3.61
C ASN A 49 11.79 14.96 4.49
N PRO A 50 12.04 15.46 5.71
CA PRO A 50 10.99 15.84 6.66
C PRO A 50 10.02 16.91 6.13
N LYS A 51 10.46 17.73 5.17
CA LYS A 51 9.59 18.78 4.59
C LYS A 51 8.61 18.23 3.57
N ILE A 52 8.99 17.17 2.88
CA ILE A 52 8.13 16.48 1.91
C ILE A 52 7.10 15.67 2.67
N THR A 53 7.49 14.98 3.75
CA THR A 53 6.55 14.28 4.63
C THR A 53 5.55 15.22 5.29
N ASP A 54 6.00 16.36 5.83
CA ASP A 54 5.11 17.40 6.38
C ASP A 54 4.15 17.97 5.31
N MET A 55 4.59 18.08 4.06
CA MET A 55 3.70 18.46 2.94
C MET A 55 2.64 17.39 2.65
N ILE A 56 3.03 16.11 2.64
CA ILE A 56 2.12 14.98 2.44
C ILE A 56 1.08 14.95 3.58
N GLU A 57 1.52 15.06 4.82
CA GLU A 57 0.64 15.09 6.01
C GLU A 57 -0.34 16.27 5.95
N LYS A 58 0.13 17.47 5.58
CA LYS A 58 -0.74 18.63 5.39
C LYS A 58 -1.75 18.44 4.26
N ALA A 59 -1.34 17.81 3.15
CA ALA A 59 -2.23 17.54 2.04
C ALA A 59 -3.30 16.48 2.40
N LEU A 60 -2.93 15.45 3.16
CA LEU A 60 -3.87 14.46 3.69
C LEU A 60 -4.84 15.10 4.69
N SER A 61 -4.32 15.90 5.62
CA SER A 61 -5.12 16.63 6.61
C SER A 61 -6.10 17.62 5.96
N LYS A 62 -5.68 18.31 4.89
CA LYS A 62 -6.54 19.23 4.13
C LYS A 62 -7.74 18.51 3.49
N ASN A 63 -7.57 17.23 3.13
CA ASN A 63 -8.64 16.40 2.57
C ASN A 63 -9.48 15.68 3.65
N ASN A 64 -9.36 16.07 4.93
CA ASN A 64 -10.00 15.40 6.08
C ASN A 64 -9.66 13.91 6.21
N ILE A 65 -8.58 13.43 5.56
CA ILE A 65 -8.09 12.06 5.73
C ILE A 65 -7.14 12.09 6.92
N ASN A 66 -7.71 12.04 8.11
CA ASN A 66 -6.98 11.85 9.36
C ASN A 66 -7.37 10.50 9.99
N ALA A 67 -6.61 10.05 11.00
CA ALA A 67 -6.85 8.76 11.64
C ALA A 67 -8.27 8.64 12.22
N ASP A 68 -8.80 9.75 12.76
CA ASP A 68 -10.12 9.79 13.38
C ASP A 68 -11.24 9.63 12.35
N THR A 69 -11.17 10.34 11.21
CA THR A 69 -12.12 10.21 10.10
C THR A 69 -12.06 8.81 9.49
N ILE A 70 -10.86 8.21 9.39
CA ILE A 70 -10.72 6.83 8.93
C ILE A 70 -11.42 5.87 9.91
N ALA A 71 -11.19 6.04 11.22
CA ALA A 71 -11.84 5.22 12.24
C ALA A 71 -13.37 5.37 12.22
N GLU A 72 -13.87 6.60 12.04
CA GLU A 72 -15.30 6.88 11.90
C GLU A 72 -15.88 6.17 10.66
N LYS A 73 -15.25 6.32 9.49
CA LYS A 73 -15.70 5.67 8.25
C LYS A 73 -15.62 4.14 8.32
N LEU A 74 -14.63 3.60 9.03
CA LEU A 74 -14.54 2.17 9.30
C LEU A 74 -15.70 1.70 10.19
N SER A 75 -16.02 2.45 11.24
CA SER A 75 -17.17 2.17 12.11
C SER A 75 -18.50 2.23 11.33
N ASP A 76 -18.67 3.22 10.45
CA ASP A 76 -19.85 3.35 9.57
C ASP A 76 -20.00 2.09 8.70
N GLY A 77 -18.90 1.65 8.07
CA GLY A 77 -18.91 0.47 7.19
C GLY A 77 -19.11 -0.85 7.92
N LEU A 78 -18.58 -0.99 9.14
CA LEU A 78 -18.81 -2.15 10.01
C LEU A 78 -20.26 -2.24 10.51
N ASN A 79 -20.96 -1.11 10.60
CA ASN A 79 -22.37 -1.05 10.98
C ASN A 79 -23.31 -0.84 9.79
N ALA A 80 -22.81 -1.04 8.55
CA ALA A 80 -23.58 -0.79 7.34
C ALA A 80 -24.88 -1.60 7.33
N LYS A 81 -25.98 -0.93 7.02
CA LYS A 81 -27.32 -1.51 6.89
C LYS A 81 -27.64 -1.76 5.42
N ARG A 82 -28.45 -2.79 5.16
CA ARG A 82 -28.84 -3.18 3.81
C ARG A 82 -29.86 -2.21 3.26
N ILE A 83 -29.62 -1.76 2.03
CA ILE A 83 -30.58 -0.99 1.24
C ILE A 83 -31.44 -1.98 0.45
N MET A 84 -32.76 -1.84 0.55
CA MET A 84 -33.71 -2.63 -0.24
C MET A 84 -34.60 -1.70 -1.06
N TYR A 85 -34.99 -2.17 -2.25
CA TYR A 85 -35.97 -1.48 -3.07
C TYR A 85 -37.37 -1.85 -2.57
N ASP A 86 -38.16 -0.86 -2.19
CA ASP A 86 -39.58 -1.05 -1.89
C ASP A 86 -40.40 -0.85 -3.16
N GLY A 87 -40.97 -1.94 -3.65
CA GLY A 87 -41.83 -1.94 -4.84
C GLY A 87 -43.17 -1.21 -4.66
N LYS A 88 -43.57 -0.89 -3.42
CA LYS A 88 -44.82 -0.16 -3.15
C LYS A 88 -44.65 1.35 -3.23
N THR A 89 -43.52 1.87 -2.75
CA THR A 89 -43.20 3.30 -2.76
C THR A 89 -42.30 3.70 -3.93
N GLY A 90 -41.69 2.74 -4.62
CA GLY A 90 -40.74 3.00 -5.71
C GLY A 90 -39.42 3.59 -5.23
N SER A 91 -39.09 3.44 -3.94
CA SER A 91 -37.92 4.06 -3.32
C SER A 91 -36.99 3.03 -2.68
N PHE A 92 -35.72 3.41 -2.56
CA PHE A 92 -34.75 2.65 -1.79
C PHE A 92 -34.88 3.00 -0.31
N VAL A 93 -35.11 2.00 0.51
CA VAL A 93 -35.25 2.14 1.97
C VAL A 93 -34.10 1.42 2.66
N MET A 94 -33.53 2.09 3.66
CA MET A 94 -32.61 1.49 4.61
C MET A 94 -33.40 0.53 5.50
N THR A 95 -32.93 -0.71 5.57
CA THR A 95 -33.52 -1.72 6.45
C THR A 95 -32.74 -1.82 7.75
N ASP A 96 -33.34 -2.39 8.80
CA ASP A 96 -32.61 -2.67 10.05
C ASP A 96 -31.68 -3.87 9.96
N PHE A 97 -31.65 -4.57 8.82
CA PHE A 97 -30.75 -5.68 8.59
C PHE A 97 -29.36 -5.21 8.22
N ALA A 98 -28.35 -5.89 8.77
CA ALA A 98 -26.95 -5.71 8.42
C ALA A 98 -26.70 -6.02 6.92
N ASP A 99 -25.88 -5.19 6.27
CA ASP A 99 -25.30 -5.52 4.97
C ASP A 99 -23.98 -6.28 5.17
N PHE A 100 -24.08 -7.60 5.35
CA PHE A 100 -22.91 -8.44 5.61
C PHE A 100 -21.82 -8.34 4.55
N ASN A 101 -22.16 -8.01 3.29
CA ASN A 101 -21.17 -7.88 2.23
C ASN A 101 -20.33 -6.62 2.41
N ILE A 102 -20.96 -5.49 2.76
CA ILE A 102 -20.24 -4.25 3.05
C ILE A 102 -19.45 -4.43 4.36
N GLN A 103 -20.08 -4.94 5.41
CA GLN A 103 -19.42 -5.14 6.70
C GLN A 103 -18.20 -6.05 6.61
N HIS A 104 -18.28 -7.15 5.85
CA HIS A 104 -17.15 -8.07 5.63
C HIS A 104 -15.96 -7.38 4.94
N LYS A 105 -16.21 -6.52 3.95
CA LYS A 105 -15.14 -5.78 3.25
C LYS A 105 -14.42 -4.83 4.19
N PHE A 106 -15.17 -4.11 5.02
CA PHE A 106 -14.62 -3.20 6.02
C PHE A 106 -13.86 -3.96 7.13
N LEU A 107 -14.40 -5.09 7.59
CA LEU A 107 -13.71 -5.95 8.56
C LEU A 107 -12.38 -6.49 8.01
N SER A 108 -12.36 -6.93 6.76
CA SER A 108 -11.13 -7.38 6.09
C SER A 108 -10.09 -6.27 6.01
N LEU A 109 -10.52 -5.04 5.70
CA LEU A 109 -9.62 -3.88 5.69
C LEU A 109 -9.05 -3.58 7.08
N VAL A 110 -9.87 -3.67 8.14
CA VAL A 110 -9.39 -3.48 9.52
C VAL A 110 -8.37 -4.54 9.90
N ILE A 111 -8.62 -5.82 9.58
CA ILE A 111 -7.68 -6.92 9.83
C ILE A 111 -6.32 -6.66 9.13
N ASP A 112 -6.36 -6.13 7.91
CA ASP A 112 -5.15 -5.77 7.16
C ASP A 112 -4.41 -4.60 7.82
N ILE A 113 -5.11 -3.55 8.26
CA ILE A 113 -4.52 -2.37 8.92
C ILE A 113 -3.88 -2.75 10.27
N VAL A 114 -4.55 -3.58 11.07
CA VAL A 114 -4.06 -4.00 12.39
C VAL A 114 -2.94 -5.06 12.25
N GLY A 115 -2.70 -5.57 11.04
CA GLY A 115 -1.67 -6.58 10.80
C GLY A 115 -2.04 -7.97 11.34
N LEU A 116 -3.33 -8.24 11.53
CA LEU A 116 -3.83 -9.56 11.94
C LEU A 116 -3.97 -10.52 10.76
N LYS A 117 -3.79 -10.04 9.52
CA LYS A 117 -3.83 -10.87 8.33
C LYS A 117 -2.69 -11.90 8.36
N ALA A 118 -3.03 -13.16 8.15
CA ALA A 118 -2.03 -14.20 7.94
C ALA A 118 -1.14 -13.83 6.73
N PRO A 119 0.19 -14.01 6.83
CA PRO A 119 1.08 -13.76 5.70
C PRO A 119 0.72 -14.69 4.54
N GLU A 120 0.60 -14.15 3.33
CA GLU A 120 0.46 -14.99 2.13
C GLU A 120 1.67 -15.91 1.98
N LYS A 121 1.41 -17.12 1.48
CA LYS A 121 2.36 -18.25 1.39
C LYS A 121 3.78 -17.77 1.08
N ARG A 122 4.71 -17.99 2.02
CA ARG A 122 6.13 -17.74 1.78
C ARG A 122 6.64 -18.77 0.78
N GLU A 123 7.01 -18.33 -0.42
CA GLU A 123 7.91 -19.13 -1.26
C GLU A 123 9.25 -19.25 -0.53
N VAL A 124 9.47 -20.40 0.11
CA VAL A 124 10.78 -20.74 0.66
C VAL A 124 11.69 -21.01 -0.52
N LYS A 125 12.43 -19.99 -0.97
CA LYS A 125 13.57 -20.22 -1.85
C LYS A 125 14.59 -21.01 -1.04
N MET A 126 14.66 -22.31 -1.28
CA MET A 126 15.74 -23.15 -0.78
C MET A 126 17.07 -22.62 -1.36
N GLN A 127 17.73 -21.74 -0.64
CA GLN A 127 19.14 -21.47 -0.87
C GLN A 127 19.93 -22.62 -0.25
N GLY A 128 20.47 -23.49 -1.10
CA GLY A 128 21.51 -24.43 -0.68
C GLY A 128 21.09 -25.89 -0.55
N VAL A 129 20.35 -26.44 -1.52
CA VAL A 129 20.64 -27.84 -1.89
C VAL A 129 21.67 -27.75 -3.01
N LEU A 130 22.92 -28.12 -2.70
CA LEU A 130 23.95 -28.31 -3.73
C LEU A 130 23.31 -29.16 -4.82
N GLY A 131 23.23 -28.64 -6.05
CA GLY A 131 22.75 -29.42 -7.19
C GLY A 131 23.54 -30.73 -7.25
N ILE A 132 22.90 -31.81 -7.68
CA ILE A 132 23.50 -33.16 -7.70
C ILE A 132 24.88 -33.13 -8.39
N GLU A 133 25.05 -32.29 -9.40
CA GLU A 133 26.32 -32.04 -10.09
C GLU A 133 27.45 -31.49 -9.19
N GLN A 134 27.13 -30.62 -8.23
CA GLN A 134 28.10 -30.10 -7.26
C GLN A 134 28.47 -31.17 -6.22
N VAL A 135 27.54 -32.05 -5.86
CA VAL A 135 27.80 -33.17 -4.95
C VAL A 135 28.70 -34.21 -5.63
N GLU A 136 28.48 -34.52 -6.91
CA GLU A 136 29.34 -35.44 -7.66
C GLU A 136 30.74 -34.88 -7.92
N SER A 137 30.85 -33.57 -8.22
CA SER A 137 32.11 -32.84 -8.30
C SER A 137 32.94 -32.94 -7.01
N ILE A 138 32.30 -32.75 -5.84
CA ILE A 138 32.96 -32.88 -4.55
C ILE A 138 33.34 -34.33 -4.27
N ARG A 139 32.46 -35.29 -4.58
CA ARG A 139 32.73 -36.72 -4.38
C ARG A 139 33.91 -37.21 -5.22
N ALA A 140 34.01 -36.79 -6.48
CA ALA A 140 35.14 -37.10 -7.36
C ALA A 140 36.45 -36.49 -6.84
N ARG A 141 36.39 -35.33 -6.17
CA ARG A 141 37.57 -34.65 -5.62
C ARG A 141 38.04 -35.22 -4.28
N VAL A 142 37.14 -35.78 -3.48
CA VAL A 142 37.42 -36.30 -2.13
C VAL A 142 37.74 -37.81 -2.15
N PHE A 143 37.16 -38.56 -3.09
CA PHE A 143 37.27 -40.02 -3.16
C PHE A 143 37.88 -40.54 -4.48
N GLY A 144 38.37 -39.67 -5.36
CA GLY A 144 39.05 -40.07 -6.59
C GLY A 144 40.54 -40.34 -6.38
N ASN A 145 40.88 -41.62 -6.21
CA ASN A 145 42.14 -42.23 -6.67
C ASN A 145 41.81 -43.10 -7.87
#